data_AF-A0A845KJ75-F1
#
_entry.id   AF-A0A845KJ75-F1
#
_cell.length_a   1.000
_cell.length_b   1.000
_cell.length_c   1.000
_cell.angle_alpha   90.00
_cell.angle_beta   90.00
_cell.angle_gamma   90.00
#
_symmetry.space_group_name_H-M   'P 1'
#
loop_
_entity.id
_entity.type
_entity.pdbx_description
1 polymer ?
#
loop_
_entity_poly.entity_id
_entity_poly.type
_entity_poly.pdbx_seq_one_letter_code
_entity_poly.pdbx_strand_id
1 'polypeptide(L)'
;MDEKNDLIKVGKYDLRYNELLSIDIEELDIFRSKGLPAHMVKRKHFNCLKYIDYLPEIIENPDYVGVNPNENDKSIEFIKKYSKNVLVGVKLEKNGQYLYVSSMYDIQDSKISRRLYSGRIKNANIDNDANK
;
A
#
# COMPACT_ATOMS: atom_id res chain seq x y z
N MET A 1 22.54 -14.18 -10.67
CA MET A 1 21.18 -14.60 -10.25
C MET A 1 20.28 -13.44 -10.60
N ASP A 2 19.48 -13.59 -11.65
CA ASP A 2 18.70 -12.48 -12.21
C ASP A 2 17.62 -12.04 -11.22
N GLU A 3 17.83 -10.91 -10.53
CA GLU A 3 16.87 -10.30 -9.59
C GLU A 3 15.48 -10.09 -10.22
N LYS A 4 15.39 -10.03 -11.55
CA LYS A 4 14.12 -9.88 -12.28
C LYS A 4 13.22 -11.12 -12.24
N ASN A 5 13.73 -12.32 -11.95
CA ASN A 5 12.92 -13.55 -11.95
C ASN A 5 12.12 -13.77 -10.65
N ASP A 6 12.28 -12.93 -9.63
CA ASP A 6 11.63 -13.08 -8.32
C ASP A 6 10.56 -12.03 -8.00
N LEU A 7 10.21 -11.20 -8.99
CA LEU A 7 9.17 -10.20 -8.89
C LEU A 7 7.89 -10.67 -9.57
N ILE A 8 6.77 -10.48 -8.88
CA ILE A 8 5.42 -10.77 -9.38
C ILE A 8 4.70 -9.44 -9.44
N LYS A 9 4.23 -9.04 -10.63
CA LYS A 9 3.42 -7.83 -10.78
C LYS A 9 2.11 -8.02 -10.03
N VAL A 10 1.76 -7.05 -9.19
CA VAL A 10 0.53 -7.06 -8.39
C VAL A 10 -0.32 -5.83 -8.62
N GLY A 11 0.11 -4.86 -9.41
CA GLY A 11 -0.73 -3.72 -9.74
C GLY A 11 0.05 -2.63 -10.46
N LYS A 12 -0.57 -1.45 -10.51
CA LYS A 12 0.02 -0.21 -11.02
C LYS A 12 -0.41 0.92 -10.10
N TYR A 13 0.47 1.89 -9.88
CA TYR A 13 0.16 3.05 -9.07
C TYR A 13 -0.77 4.01 -9.81
N ASP A 14 -1.83 4.45 -9.14
CA ASP A 14 -2.79 5.41 -9.66
C ASP A 14 -2.40 6.84 -9.25
N LEU A 15 -2.21 7.71 -10.25
CA LEU A 15 -1.80 9.10 -10.06
C LEU A 15 -2.81 9.93 -9.27
N ARG A 16 -4.09 9.51 -9.16
CA ARG A 16 -5.08 10.21 -8.33
C ARG A 16 -4.64 10.37 -6.88
N TYR A 17 -3.79 9.47 -6.39
CA TYR A 17 -3.29 9.52 -5.02
C TYR A 17 -2.20 10.58 -4.83
N ASN A 18 -1.58 11.08 -5.89
CA ASN A 18 -0.61 12.19 -5.80
C ASN A 18 -1.28 13.46 -5.28
N GLU A 19 -2.42 13.84 -5.86
CA GLU A 19 -3.19 15.00 -5.43
C GLU A 19 -3.67 14.83 -3.99
N LEU A 20 -4.23 13.64 -3.69
CA LEU A 20 -4.77 13.34 -2.38
C LEU A 20 -3.69 13.39 -1.30
N LEU A 21 -2.50 12.84 -1.54
CA LEU A 21 -1.44 12.74 -0.54
C LEU A 21 -0.41 13.87 -0.59
N SER A 22 -0.56 14.79 -1.55
CA SER A 22 0.42 15.86 -1.83
C SER A 22 1.82 15.29 -2.07
N ILE A 23 1.89 14.24 -2.88
CA ILE A 23 3.13 13.56 -3.30
C ILE A 23 3.24 13.60 -4.82
N ASP A 24 4.42 13.27 -5.32
CA ASP A 24 4.71 13.22 -6.75
C ASP A 24 5.38 11.88 -7.07
N ILE A 25 4.62 10.91 -7.54
CA ILE A 25 5.11 9.59 -7.95
C ILE A 25 4.64 9.35 -9.38
N GLU A 26 5.55 8.88 -10.23
CA GLU A 26 5.21 8.49 -11.59
C GLU A 26 4.27 7.28 -11.62
N GLU A 27 3.59 7.08 -12.74
CA GLU A 27 2.67 5.96 -12.93
C GLU A 27 3.45 4.65 -13.13
N LEU A 28 3.91 4.05 -12.04
CA LEU A 28 4.79 2.89 -12.04
C LEU A 28 4.05 1.59 -11.73
N ASP A 29 4.57 0.49 -12.28
CA ASP A 29 4.12 -0.85 -11.92
C ASP A 29 4.51 -1.18 -10.47
N ILE A 30 3.60 -1.88 -9.77
CA ILE A 30 3.81 -2.35 -8.39
C ILE A 30 4.05 -3.86 -8.42
N PHE A 31 5.16 -4.28 -7.80
CA PHE A 31 5.57 -5.68 -7.71
C PHE A 31 5.62 -6.16 -6.26
N ARG A 32 5.51 -7.47 -6.05
CA ARG A 32 5.94 -8.12 -4.81
C ARG A 32 7.08 -9.07 -5.10
N SER A 33 7.95 -9.29 -4.11
CA SER A 33 8.92 -10.38 -4.20
C SER A 33 8.28 -11.72 -3.83
N LYS A 34 8.83 -12.82 -4.37
CA LYS A 34 8.52 -14.19 -3.88
C LYS A 34 8.87 -14.37 -2.40
N GLY A 35 9.75 -13.54 -1.84
CA GLY A 35 10.15 -13.55 -0.44
C GLY A 35 9.17 -12.86 0.51
N LEU A 36 8.15 -12.15 0.01
CA LEU A 36 7.16 -11.45 0.85
C LEU A 36 6.45 -12.37 1.87
N PRO A 37 5.97 -13.59 1.51
CA PRO A 37 5.39 -14.50 2.50
C PRO A 37 6.35 -14.82 3.66
N ALA A 38 7.62 -15.13 3.34
CA ALA A 38 8.63 -15.44 4.35
C ALA A 38 8.91 -14.22 5.24
N HIS A 39 8.94 -13.01 4.67
CA HIS A 39 9.04 -11.76 5.41
C HIS A 39 7.87 -11.58 6.39
N MET A 40 6.63 -11.80 5.94
CA MET A 40 5.44 -11.69 6.76
C MET A 40 5.47 -12.66 7.95
N VAL A 41 5.86 -13.91 7.72
CA VAL A 41 6.04 -14.91 8.79
C VAL A 41 7.09 -14.45 9.80
N LYS A 42 8.27 -14.02 9.33
CA LYS A 42 9.37 -13.54 10.19
C LYS A 42 8.97 -12.33 11.04
N ARG A 43 8.12 -11.46 10.52
CA ARG A 43 7.58 -10.28 11.21
C ARG A 43 6.33 -10.56 12.07
N LYS A 44 5.91 -11.82 12.17
CA LYS A 44 4.69 -12.24 12.91
C LYS A 44 3.40 -11.64 12.33
N HIS A 45 3.34 -11.47 11.00
CA HIS A 45 2.17 -11.03 10.23
C HIS A 45 1.46 -12.20 9.52
N PHE A 46 1.59 -13.42 10.05
CA PHE A 46 1.07 -14.65 9.44
C PHE A 46 -0.45 -14.64 9.20
N ASN A 47 -1.23 -13.94 10.03
CA ASN A 47 -2.68 -13.80 9.84
C ASN A 47 -3.07 -13.14 8.52
N CYS A 48 -2.17 -12.32 7.98
CA CYS A 48 -2.40 -11.53 6.77
C CYS A 48 -2.01 -12.30 5.48
N LEU A 49 -1.33 -13.45 5.61
CA LEU A 49 -0.89 -14.26 4.46
C LEU A 49 -2.05 -14.68 3.55
N LYS A 50 -3.22 -14.94 4.12
CA LYS A 50 -4.44 -15.31 3.38
C LYS A 50 -4.91 -14.23 2.39
N TYR A 51 -4.44 -12.99 2.54
CA TYR A 51 -4.78 -11.88 1.65
C TYR A 51 -3.70 -11.60 0.60
N ILE A 52 -2.60 -12.36 0.56
CA ILE A 52 -1.48 -12.03 -0.35
C ILE A 52 -1.91 -12.05 -1.82
N ASP A 53 -2.81 -12.95 -2.19
CA ASP A 53 -3.35 -13.04 -3.56
C ASP A 53 -4.39 -11.95 -3.86
N TYR A 54 -4.81 -11.19 -2.84
CA TYR A 54 -5.70 -10.02 -2.94
C TYR A 54 -4.92 -8.72 -3.13
N LEU A 55 -3.58 -8.74 -3.16
CA LEU A 55 -2.76 -7.55 -3.39
C LEU A 55 -3.22 -6.72 -4.61
N PRO A 56 -3.56 -7.32 -5.78
CA PRO A 56 -4.12 -6.56 -6.89
C PRO A 56 -5.40 -5.80 -6.54
N GLU A 57 -6.33 -6.44 -5.85
CA GLU A 57 -7.59 -5.83 -5.44
C GLU A 57 -7.37 -4.70 -4.42
N ILE A 58 -6.48 -4.91 -3.45
CA ILE A 58 -6.13 -3.90 -2.42
C ILE A 58 -5.48 -2.67 -3.04
N ILE A 59 -4.62 -2.86 -4.05
CA ILE A 59 -3.92 -1.77 -4.74
C ILE A 59 -4.87 -1.01 -5.67
N GLU A 60 -5.72 -1.72 -6.40
CA GLU A 60 -6.65 -1.12 -7.35
C GLU A 60 -7.78 -0.37 -6.64
N ASN A 61 -8.32 -0.95 -5.57
CA ASN A 61 -9.50 -0.43 -4.86
C ASN A 61 -9.29 -0.31 -3.34
N PRO A 62 -8.30 0.45 -2.86
CA PRO A 62 -8.13 0.68 -1.42
C PRO A 62 -9.33 1.44 -0.84
N ASP A 63 -9.59 1.27 0.46
CA ASP A 63 -10.53 2.11 1.21
C ASP A 63 -9.85 3.40 1.70
N TYR A 64 -8.57 3.29 2.09
CA TYR A 64 -7.75 4.41 2.50
C TYR A 64 -6.37 4.36 1.88
N VAL A 65 -5.81 5.54 1.64
CA VAL A 65 -4.41 5.70 1.23
C VAL A 65 -3.69 6.68 2.14
N GLY A 66 -2.38 6.54 2.26
CA GLY A 66 -1.56 7.42 3.08
C GLY A 66 -0.08 7.36 2.73
N VAL A 67 0.69 8.12 3.49
CA VAL A 67 2.16 8.09 3.43
C VAL A 67 2.72 7.74 4.80
N ASN A 68 3.87 7.05 4.83
CA ASN A 68 4.58 6.84 6.08
C ASN A 68 5.53 8.02 6.33
N PRO A 69 5.25 8.92 7.31
CA PRO A 69 6.06 10.11 7.56
C PRO A 69 7.45 9.78 8.14
N ASN A 70 7.68 8.53 8.55
CA ASN A 70 8.95 8.08 9.11
C ASN A 70 9.93 7.59 8.03
N GLU A 71 9.51 7.57 6.77
CA GLU A 71 10.34 7.17 5.64
C GLU A 71 10.71 8.42 4.85
N ASN A 72 12.01 8.60 4.61
CA ASN A 72 12.50 9.72 3.78
C ASN A 72 12.21 9.48 2.29
N ASP A 73 12.01 8.21 1.91
CA ASP A 73 11.67 7.80 0.56
C ASP A 73 10.16 7.83 0.33
N LYS A 74 9.76 8.00 -0.94
CA LYS A 74 8.36 7.97 -1.37
C LYS A 74 7.75 6.60 -1.03
N SER A 75 6.93 6.57 0.02
CA SER A 75 6.25 5.37 0.52
C SER A 75 4.75 5.61 0.62
N ILE A 76 3.98 4.63 0.12
CA ILE A 76 2.53 4.67 0.06
C ILE A 76 1.98 3.56 0.94
N GLU A 77 0.99 3.88 1.76
CA GLU A 77 0.21 2.91 2.52
C GLU A 77 -1.15 2.73 1.83
N PHE A 78 -1.48 1.53 1.36
CA PHE A 78 -2.82 1.15 0.91
C PHE A 78 -3.52 0.39 2.03
N ILE A 79 -4.75 0.75 2.36
CA ILE A 79 -5.54 0.06 3.39
C ILE A 79 -6.86 -0.41 2.80
N LYS A 80 -7.15 -1.69 2.93
CA LYS A 80 -8.43 -2.30 2.57
C LYS A 80 -9.14 -2.81 3.81
N LYS A 81 -10.43 -2.54 3.90
CA LYS A 81 -11.31 -3.05 4.94
C LYS A 81 -11.77 -4.46 4.62
N TYR A 82 -11.66 -5.32 5.63
CA TYR A 82 -12.26 -6.65 5.66
C TYR A 82 -12.77 -6.89 7.09
N SER A 83 -13.00 -8.15 7.49
CA SER A 83 -13.24 -8.47 8.91
C SER A 83 -12.05 -8.11 9.81
N LYS A 84 -10.85 -8.06 9.23
CA LYS A 84 -9.64 -7.47 9.82
C LYS A 84 -8.99 -6.62 8.74
N ASN A 85 -8.87 -5.32 8.98
CA ASN A 85 -8.32 -4.42 7.98
C ASN A 85 -6.87 -4.76 7.68
N VAL A 86 -6.48 -4.59 6.42
CA VAL A 86 -5.15 -4.92 5.92
C VAL A 86 -4.48 -3.64 5.47
N LEU A 87 -3.23 -3.42 5.90
CA LEU A 87 -2.36 -2.39 5.38
C LEU A 87 -1.27 -3.02 4.53
N VAL A 88 -1.08 -2.49 3.32
CA VAL A 88 0.00 -2.81 2.40
C VAL A 88 0.90 -1.59 2.26
N GLY A 89 2.17 -1.73 2.65
CA GLY A 89 3.18 -0.69 2.48
C GLY A 89 3.93 -0.88 1.17
N VAL A 90 3.94 0.15 0.33
CA VAL A 90 4.60 0.17 -0.98
C VAL A 90 5.71 1.23 -0.97
N LYS A 91 6.86 0.92 -1.57
CA LYS A 91 8.02 1.82 -1.65
C LYS A 91 8.55 1.90 -3.07
N LEU A 92 9.13 3.03 -3.42
CA LEU A 92 9.91 3.18 -4.65
C LEU A 92 11.20 2.35 -4.55
N GLU A 93 11.52 1.60 -5.61
CA GLU A 93 12.82 0.96 -5.74
C GLU A 93 13.93 2.02 -5.84
N LYS A 94 15.15 1.70 -5.41
CA LYS A 94 16.26 2.65 -5.31
C LYS A 94 16.60 3.36 -6.62
N ASN A 95 16.43 2.69 -7.76
CA ASN A 95 16.68 3.26 -9.08
C ASN A 95 15.44 3.92 -9.70
N GLY A 96 14.32 3.99 -8.98
CA GLY A 96 13.10 4.65 -9.42
C GLY A 96 12.30 3.93 -10.51
N GLN A 97 12.68 2.70 -10.89
CA GLN A 97 12.08 2.01 -12.06
C GLN A 97 10.72 1.38 -11.78
N TYR A 98 10.42 1.04 -10.53
CA TYR A 98 9.16 0.40 -10.14
C TYR A 98 8.89 0.61 -8.66
N LEU A 99 7.67 0.30 -8.25
CA LEU A 99 7.25 0.27 -6.86
C LEU A 99 7.20 -1.18 -6.36
N TYR A 100 7.48 -1.40 -5.08
CA TYR A 100 7.42 -2.73 -4.49
C TYR A 100 6.67 -2.77 -3.16
N VAL A 101 5.95 -3.88 -2.94
CA VAL A 101 5.32 -4.21 -1.67
C VAL A 101 6.41 -4.55 -0.66
N SER A 102 6.63 -3.65 0.29
CA SER A 102 7.65 -3.74 1.33
C SER A 102 7.13 -4.40 2.61
N SER A 103 5.82 -4.30 2.88
CA SER A 103 5.18 -4.92 4.04
C SER A 103 3.68 -5.11 3.82
N MET A 104 3.11 -6.07 4.55
CA MET A 104 1.67 -6.33 4.58
C MET A 104 1.29 -6.88 5.96
N TYR A 105 0.31 -6.27 6.62
CA TYR A 105 -0.10 -6.66 7.97
C TYR A 105 -1.49 -6.15 8.35
N ASP A 106 -2.10 -6.78 9.37
CA ASP A 106 -3.38 -6.35 9.93
C ASP A 106 -3.23 -5.00 10.65
N ILE A 107 -4.13 -4.06 10.39
CA ILE A 107 -4.19 -2.77 11.08
C ILE A 107 -5.50 -2.65 11.88
N GLN A 108 -5.38 -2.19 13.13
CA GLN A 108 -6.54 -2.00 14.01
C GLN A 108 -7.35 -0.77 13.60
N ASP A 109 -8.68 -0.85 13.81
CA ASP A 109 -9.60 0.28 13.57
C ASP A 109 -9.17 1.53 14.33
N SER A 110 -8.77 1.39 15.60
CA SER A 110 -8.28 2.52 16.41
C SER A 110 -7.09 3.24 15.77
N LYS A 111 -6.21 2.52 15.07
CA LYS A 111 -5.09 3.12 14.33
C LYS A 111 -5.58 3.80 13.06
N ILE A 112 -6.53 3.21 12.34
CA ILE A 112 -7.15 3.83 11.16
C ILE A 112 -7.84 5.14 11.56
N SER A 113 -8.72 5.11 12.56
CA SER A 113 -9.45 6.29 13.06
C SER A 113 -8.49 7.41 13.48
N ARG A 114 -7.43 7.06 14.22
CA ARG A 114 -6.41 8.05 14.62
C ARG A 114 -5.67 8.66 13.44
N ARG A 115 -5.31 7.85 12.43
CA ARG A 115 -4.58 8.33 11.25
C ARG A 115 -5.46 9.15 10.31
N LEU A 116 -6.76 8.82 10.22
CA LEU A 116 -7.74 9.65 9.52
C LEU A 116 -7.88 11.00 10.21
N TYR A 117 -8.05 10.99 11.53
CA TYR A 117 -8.16 12.22 12.33
C TYR A 117 -6.94 13.13 12.17
N SER A 118 -5.73 12.56 12.12
CA SER A 118 -4.50 13.33 11.91
C SER A 118 -4.22 13.68 10.45
N GLY A 119 -5.06 13.26 9.50
CA GLY A 119 -4.83 13.43 8.06
C GLY A 119 -3.67 12.61 7.48
N ARG A 120 -3.08 11.67 8.24
CA ARG A 120 -1.98 10.81 7.78
C ARG A 120 -2.43 9.81 6.71
N ILE A 121 -3.68 9.36 6.82
CA ILE A 121 -4.36 8.60 5.77
C ILE A 121 -5.63 9.36 5.39
N LYS A 122 -6.10 9.16 4.16
CA LYS A 122 -7.28 9.78 3.59
C LYS A 122 -8.18 8.72 2.95
N ASN A 123 -9.48 9.00 2.84
CA ASN A 123 -10.39 8.14 2.09
C ASN A 123 -9.91 8.05 0.65
N ALA A 124 -9.74 6.82 0.16
CA ALA A 124 -9.31 6.61 -1.20
C ALA A 124 -10.44 6.86 -2.20
N ASN A 125 -11.69 6.56 -1.83
CA ASN A 125 -12.86 6.93 -2.60
C ASN A 125 -13.00 8.45 -2.60
N ILE A 126 -12.67 9.05 -3.74
CA ILE A 126 -12.99 10.43 -4.04
C ILE A 126 -14.45 10.39 -4.49
N ASP A 127 -15.38 10.38 -3.53
CA ASP A 127 -16.72 10.84 -3.87
C ASP A 127 -16.56 12.31 -4.25
N ASN A 128 -17.05 12.67 -5.44
CA ASN A 128 -17.22 14.05 -5.86
C ASN A 128 -18.28 14.69 -4.95
N ASP A 129 -17.95 14.97 -3.69
CA ASP A 129 -18.71 15.85 -2.80
C ASP A 129 -18.47 17.33 -3.19
N ALA A 130 -18.47 17.60 -4.49
CA ALA A 130 -18.65 18.92 -5.07
C ALA A 130 -20.12 19.08 -5.46
N ASN A 131 -21.02 18.93 -4.49
CA ASN A 131 -22.39 19.44 -4.51
C ASN A 131 -22.93 19.47 -3.09
N LYS A 132 -22.49 20.46 -2.31
CA LYS A 132 -23.27 20.96 -1.18
C LYS A 132 -23.07 22.46 -1.00
#